data_AF-I4B088-F1
#
_entry.id   AF-I4B088-F1
#
_cell.length_a   1.000
_cell.length_b   1.000
_cell.length_c   1.000
_cell.angle_alpha   90.00
_cell.angle_beta   90.00
_cell.angle_gamma   90.00
#
_symmetry.space_group_name_H-M   'P 1'
#
loop_
_entity.id
_entity.type
_entity.pdbx_description
1 polymer ?
#
loop_
_entity_poly.entity_id
_entity_poly.type
_entity_poly.pdbx_seq_one_letter_code
_entity_poly.pdbx_strand_id
1 'polypeptide(L)'
;MYLAVSKRMLYLLAAVASATPVMGQFLTPEDTVKIPPPADIPVGPATPAAPAPAQSAPAPQPSAITPPQLDSYFADFAAYPRAKSVILSWHLIQGRTIEKRIQLYRFTEEPKVIHDISKGTLIAKMTGEINIYEDVPPSRGTYYYAIFLETGRGLEPGAFNASRNLVGPAFYQTAGADFTPPAASSQKVTEAQYQRPEFTSNEVDAEDDESDSADERPARASSERGINSVIRTTFLAGDFSGAVRKLKPFYRNSSPKVRAKAIFYTGMARYRLGQYDRALKYFEHALTRKYYRRNAEFWINRTQENLR
;
A
#
# COMPACT_ATOMS: atom_id res chain seq x y z
N MET A 1 60.26 -24.68 -22.53
CA MET A 1 59.73 -25.75 -23.40
C MET A 1 58.22 -25.81 -23.17
N TYR A 2 57.46 -25.60 -24.25
CA TYR A 2 56.00 -25.69 -24.45
C TYR A 2 55.02 -24.73 -23.73
N LEU A 3 54.66 -23.70 -24.49
CA LEU A 3 53.41 -22.95 -24.51
C LEU A 3 52.22 -23.83 -24.92
N ALA A 4 51.01 -23.55 -24.41
CA ALA A 4 49.77 -23.84 -25.14
C ALA A 4 48.71 -22.77 -24.83
N VAL A 5 48.36 -22.04 -25.90
CA VAL A 5 47.39 -20.95 -26.01
C VAL A 5 46.13 -21.51 -26.70
N SER A 6 44.94 -21.13 -26.27
CA SER A 6 43.70 -21.19 -27.07
C SER A 6 42.66 -20.30 -26.37
N LYS A 7 42.23 -19.11 -26.83
CA LYS A 7 41.87 -18.55 -28.15
C LYS A 7 40.75 -19.32 -28.86
N ARG A 8 39.50 -18.90 -28.59
CA ARG A 8 38.27 -19.01 -29.41
C ARG A 8 37.15 -18.33 -28.61
N MET A 9 36.21 -17.55 -29.15
CA MET A 9 35.93 -17.12 -30.51
C MET A 9 34.96 -15.93 -30.39
N LEU A 10 35.31 -14.82 -31.04
CA LEU A 10 34.49 -13.63 -31.21
C LEU A 10 33.36 -13.98 -32.20
N TYR A 11 32.10 -13.67 -31.88
CA TYR A 11 31.06 -13.51 -32.90
C TYR A 11 30.41 -12.14 -32.76
N LEU A 12 30.78 -11.29 -33.72
CA LEU A 12 30.11 -10.07 -34.14
C LEU A 12 28.89 -10.48 -34.98
N LEU A 13 27.69 -10.02 -34.64
CA LEU A 13 26.69 -9.77 -35.66
C LEU A 13 25.78 -8.60 -35.26
N ALA A 14 25.90 -7.55 -36.06
CA ALA A 14 25.11 -6.35 -36.04
C ALA A 14 23.69 -6.64 -36.53
N ALA A 15 22.69 -6.04 -35.89
CA ALA A 15 21.38 -5.81 -36.49
C ALA A 15 20.97 -4.37 -36.20
N VAL A 16 21.19 -3.53 -37.20
CA VAL A 16 20.59 -2.20 -37.36
C VAL A 16 19.14 -2.41 -37.77
N ALA A 17 18.18 -1.84 -37.04
CA ALA A 17 16.80 -1.71 -37.50
C ALA A 17 16.25 -0.33 -37.10
N SER A 18 16.35 0.58 -38.07
CA SER A 18 15.45 1.70 -38.39
C SER A 18 14.55 2.29 -37.31
N ALA A 19 14.83 3.55 -36.99
CA ALA A 19 13.90 4.49 -36.38
C ALA A 19 12.73 4.82 -37.33
N THR A 20 11.52 4.87 -36.78
CA THR A 20 10.37 5.56 -37.38
C THR A 20 9.78 6.52 -36.34
N PRO A 21 9.74 7.84 -36.60
CA PRO A 21 8.95 8.75 -35.77
C PRO A 21 7.46 8.64 -36.17
N VAL A 22 6.62 8.24 -35.22
CA VAL A 22 5.17 8.36 -35.34
C VAL A 22 4.81 9.83 -35.12
N MET A 23 4.41 10.52 -36.18
CA MET A 23 3.81 11.85 -36.11
C MET A 23 2.44 11.75 -35.44
N GLY A 24 2.29 12.38 -34.27
CA GLY A 24 0.99 12.65 -33.68
C GLY A 24 0.29 13.77 -34.44
N GLN A 25 -0.87 13.45 -35.02
CA GLN A 25 -1.76 14.40 -35.67
C GLN A 25 -2.29 15.41 -34.65
N PHE A 26 -2.15 16.70 -34.98
CA PHE A 26 -2.86 17.78 -34.33
C PHE A 26 -4.35 17.68 -34.65
N LEU A 27 -5.19 17.66 -33.61
CA LEU A 27 -6.62 17.89 -33.70
C LEU A 27 -6.88 19.40 -33.77
N THR A 28 -7.62 19.82 -34.78
CA THR A 28 -8.08 21.19 -35.03
C THR A 28 -9.17 21.61 -34.03
N PRO A 29 -9.20 22.89 -33.58
CA PRO A 29 -10.23 23.39 -32.66
C PRO A 29 -11.35 24.10 -33.44
N GLU A 30 -12.27 23.35 -34.03
CA GLU A 30 -13.42 23.92 -34.75
C GLU A 30 -14.64 23.01 -34.56
N ASP A 31 -15.20 22.98 -33.35
CA ASP A 31 -16.62 22.59 -33.18
C ASP A 31 -17.19 23.32 -31.97
N THR A 32 -17.64 24.54 -32.27
CA THR A 32 -18.39 25.43 -31.38
C THR A 32 -19.78 24.85 -31.19
N VAL A 33 -20.05 24.28 -30.01
CA VAL A 33 -21.40 23.85 -29.61
C VAL A 33 -22.28 25.08 -29.38
N LYS A 34 -23.26 25.22 -30.26
CA LYS A 34 -24.29 26.27 -30.29
C LYS A 34 -25.32 26.00 -29.18
N ILE A 35 -25.35 26.84 -28.16
CA ILE A 35 -26.38 26.79 -27.09
C ILE A 35 -27.62 27.56 -27.59
N PRO A 36 -28.83 26.96 -27.60
CA PRO A 36 -30.06 27.68 -27.89
C PRO A 36 -30.51 28.56 -26.70
N PRO A 37 -31.14 29.72 -26.96
CA PRO A 37 -31.56 30.65 -25.90
C PRO A 37 -32.80 30.15 -25.11
N PRO A 38 -32.96 30.57 -23.84
CA PRO A 38 -34.08 30.15 -23.00
C PRO A 38 -35.38 30.83 -23.43
N ALA A 39 -36.44 30.03 -23.49
CA ALA A 39 -37.80 30.48 -23.79
C ALA A 39 -38.41 31.28 -22.63
N ASP A 40 -39.16 32.31 -23.01
CA ASP A 40 -39.96 33.19 -22.17
C ASP A 40 -40.99 32.42 -21.32
N ILE A 41 -41.03 32.72 -20.02
CA ILE A 41 -42.11 32.30 -19.11
C ILE A 41 -43.07 33.47 -18.96
N PRO A 42 -44.38 33.33 -19.25
CA PRO A 42 -45.33 34.41 -19.14
C PRO A 42 -45.73 34.70 -17.69
N VAL A 43 -45.78 35.99 -17.37
CA VAL A 43 -46.34 36.58 -16.15
C VAL A 43 -47.87 36.64 -16.28
N GLY A 44 -48.59 36.16 -15.25
CA GLY A 44 -50.03 36.36 -15.08
C GLY A 44 -50.37 36.72 -13.62
N PRO A 45 -51.43 37.52 -13.35
CA PRO A 45 -51.52 38.34 -12.14
C PRO A 45 -52.44 37.78 -11.03
N ALA A 46 -52.30 38.42 -9.85
CA ALA A 46 -52.99 38.23 -8.55
C ALA A 46 -54.54 38.27 -8.64
N THR A 47 -55.38 37.79 -7.70
CA THR A 47 -55.48 38.04 -6.23
C THR A 47 -56.69 37.21 -5.65
N PRO A 48 -57.24 37.43 -4.43
CA PRO A 48 -56.98 36.78 -3.13
C PRO A 48 -58.12 35.85 -2.59
N ALA A 49 -57.84 35.02 -1.57
CA ALA A 49 -58.81 34.64 -0.53
C ALA A 49 -58.10 34.08 0.73
N ALA A 50 -58.50 34.59 1.89
CA ALA A 50 -58.14 34.12 3.24
C ALA A 50 -59.40 33.54 3.92
N PRO A 51 -59.37 33.07 5.20
CA PRO A 51 -58.53 32.03 5.82
C PRO A 51 -59.39 30.97 6.57
N ALA A 52 -58.84 29.77 6.85
CA ALA A 52 -59.38 28.81 7.84
C ALA A 52 -58.28 27.80 8.28
N PRO A 53 -58.39 27.14 9.45
CA PRO A 53 -57.35 27.22 10.47
C PRO A 53 -56.32 26.07 10.52
N ALA A 54 -55.16 26.46 11.05
CA ALA A 54 -54.09 25.70 11.68
C ALA A 54 -54.24 24.17 11.79
N GLN A 55 -53.50 23.46 10.94
CA GLN A 55 -52.89 22.17 11.29
C GLN A 55 -51.39 22.39 11.52
N SER A 56 -50.94 22.04 12.71
CA SER A 56 -49.55 22.08 13.14
C SER A 56 -48.72 21.10 12.31
N ALA A 57 -47.97 21.63 11.34
CA ALA A 57 -46.91 20.88 10.68
C ALA A 57 -45.73 20.69 11.66
N PRO A 58 -45.11 19.51 11.71
CA PRO A 58 -43.88 19.30 12.47
C PRO A 58 -42.77 20.16 11.87
N ALA A 59 -42.02 20.86 12.73
CA ALA A 59 -40.91 21.70 12.34
C ALA A 59 -39.93 20.94 11.42
N PRO A 60 -39.43 21.55 10.32
CA PRO A 60 -38.34 20.97 9.56
C PRO A 60 -37.13 20.88 10.48
N GLN A 61 -36.76 19.65 10.85
CA GLN A 61 -35.50 19.41 11.52
C GLN A 61 -34.38 19.95 10.62
N PRO A 62 -33.41 20.71 11.16
CA PRO A 62 -32.25 21.09 10.38
C PRO A 62 -31.56 19.80 9.95
N SER A 63 -31.57 19.51 8.66
CA SER A 63 -30.79 18.45 8.05
C SER A 63 -29.36 18.64 8.56
N ALA A 64 -28.92 17.74 9.43
CA ALA A 64 -27.54 17.69 9.85
C ALA A 64 -26.73 17.56 8.56
N ILE A 65 -26.01 18.62 8.22
CA ILE A 65 -25.03 18.59 7.15
C ILE A 65 -23.96 17.67 7.67
N THR A 66 -24.07 16.38 7.37
CA THR A 66 -23.01 15.42 7.60
C THR A 66 -21.80 15.97 6.85
N PRO A 67 -20.71 16.33 7.55
CA PRO A 67 -19.51 16.80 6.87
C PRO A 67 -19.09 15.73 5.86
N PRO A 68 -18.60 16.10 4.66
CA PRO A 68 -18.13 15.12 3.70
C PRO A 68 -17.09 14.27 4.40
N GLN A 69 -17.38 12.97 4.54
CA GLN A 69 -16.43 12.01 5.07
C GLN A 69 -15.25 12.04 4.10
N LEU A 70 -14.16 12.71 4.49
CA LEU A 70 -12.90 12.63 3.76
C LEU A 70 -12.51 11.15 3.75
N ASP A 71 -12.74 10.50 2.61
CA ASP A 71 -12.48 9.09 2.39
C ASP A 71 -11.02 8.80 2.74
N SER A 72 -10.81 8.32 3.96
CA SER A 72 -9.49 7.98 4.44
C SER A 72 -9.12 6.64 3.86
N TYR A 73 -8.31 6.64 2.82
CA TYR A 73 -7.98 5.41 2.12
C TYR A 73 -6.84 4.62 2.76
N PHE A 74 -5.87 5.30 3.37
CA PHE A 74 -4.68 4.67 3.93
C PHE A 74 -4.60 4.85 5.45
N ALA A 75 -4.17 3.79 6.13
CA ALA A 75 -3.76 3.76 7.53
C ALA A 75 -2.31 3.26 7.62
N ASP A 76 -1.61 3.68 8.67
CA ASP A 76 -0.31 3.16 9.09
C ASP A 76 0.76 3.15 8.00
N PHE A 77 0.81 4.19 7.15
CA PHE A 77 1.88 4.31 6.17
C PHE A 77 3.21 4.59 6.89
N ALA A 78 4.12 3.63 6.81
CA ALA A 78 5.38 3.63 7.55
C ALA A 78 6.54 3.24 6.63
N ALA A 79 7.70 3.88 6.85
CA ALA A 79 8.97 3.55 6.21
C ALA A 79 9.96 3.05 7.25
N TYR A 80 10.55 1.89 6.98
CA TYR A 80 11.53 1.22 7.82
C TYR A 80 12.87 1.18 7.08
N PRO A 81 13.79 2.12 7.36
CA PRO A 81 15.11 2.11 6.76
C PRO A 81 15.89 0.88 7.21
N ARG A 82 16.62 0.25 6.28
CA ARG A 82 17.55 -0.86 6.51
C ARG A 82 18.90 -0.54 5.89
N ALA A 83 19.89 -1.38 6.19
CA ALA A 83 21.26 -1.21 5.71
C ALA A 83 21.42 -1.19 4.18
N LYS A 84 20.48 -1.78 3.42
CA LYS A 84 20.54 -1.86 1.95
C LYS A 84 19.22 -1.60 1.23
N SER A 85 18.17 -1.26 1.96
CA SER A 85 16.85 -0.99 1.39
C SER A 85 15.97 -0.20 2.36
N VAL A 86 14.85 0.32 1.89
CA VAL A 86 13.80 0.90 2.74
C VAL A 86 12.54 0.07 2.52
N ILE A 87 11.96 -0.44 3.62
CA ILE A 87 10.70 -1.18 3.55
C ILE A 87 9.56 -0.22 3.83
N LEU A 88 8.62 -0.13 2.90
CA LEU A 88 7.38 0.62 3.04
C LEU A 88 6.26 -0.35 3.40
N SER A 89 5.41 0.02 4.36
CA SER A 89 4.23 -0.75 4.76
C SER A 89 3.04 0.20 4.90
N TRP A 90 1.85 -0.25 4.52
CA TRP A 90 0.60 0.51 4.69
C TRP A 90 -0.58 -0.44 4.87
N HIS A 91 -1.73 0.08 5.27
CA HIS A 91 -3.00 -0.65 5.31
C HIS A 91 -4.08 0.19 4.60
N LEU A 92 -4.99 -0.47 3.88
CA LEU A 92 -6.16 0.20 3.31
C LEU A 92 -7.30 0.11 4.33
N ILE A 93 -7.90 1.25 4.68
CA ILE A 93 -8.99 1.33 5.67
C ILE A 93 -10.31 0.83 5.07
N GLN A 94 -10.60 1.23 3.83
CA GLN A 94 -11.76 0.74 3.10
C GLN A 94 -11.40 -0.56 2.36
N GLY A 95 -12.09 -1.64 2.74
CA GLY A 95 -11.81 -3.02 2.35
C GLY A 95 -11.62 -3.25 0.85
N ARG A 96 -10.79 -4.25 0.54
CA ARG A 96 -10.53 -4.90 -0.76
C ARG A 96 -11.13 -4.20 -1.99
N THR A 97 -10.65 -2.99 -2.29
CA THR A 97 -10.82 -2.44 -3.62
C THR A 97 -9.66 -2.97 -4.47
N ILE A 98 -9.76 -4.24 -4.85
CA ILE A 98 -8.84 -4.95 -5.76
C ILE A 98 -8.67 -4.23 -7.11
N GLU A 99 -9.55 -3.28 -7.41
CA GLU A 99 -9.56 -2.43 -8.60
C GLU A 99 -8.74 -1.15 -8.44
N LYS A 100 -8.47 -0.70 -7.21
CA LYS A 100 -7.74 0.54 -7.01
C LYS A 100 -6.25 0.32 -7.25
N ARG A 101 -5.67 1.17 -8.10
CA ARG A 101 -4.24 1.21 -8.39
C ARG A 101 -3.57 2.11 -7.37
N ILE A 102 -2.49 1.63 -6.77
CA ILE A 102 -1.65 2.36 -5.84
C ILE A 102 -0.41 2.83 -6.58
N GLN A 103 -0.03 4.08 -6.36
CA GLN A 103 1.21 4.66 -6.85
C GLN A 103 2.08 5.09 -5.66
N LEU A 104 3.35 4.67 -5.69
CA LEU A 104 4.35 5.02 -4.69
C LEU A 104 5.38 5.96 -5.31
N TYR A 105 5.65 7.04 -4.59
CA TYR A 105 6.60 8.07 -4.97
C TYR A 105 7.71 8.19 -3.95
N ARG A 106 8.91 8.52 -4.42
CA ARG A 106 10.08 8.84 -3.60
C ARG A 106 10.53 10.27 -3.90
N PHE A 107 10.84 11.02 -2.84
CA PHE A 107 11.32 12.40 -2.91
C PHE A 107 12.64 12.52 -2.14
N THR A 108 13.52 13.41 -2.60
CA THR A 108 14.74 13.82 -1.88
C THR A 108 14.49 14.97 -0.91
N GLU A 109 13.39 15.71 -1.13
CA GLU A 109 12.94 16.83 -0.30
C GLU A 109 11.51 16.58 0.15
N GLU A 110 11.10 17.16 1.28
CA GLU A 110 9.77 16.99 1.82
C GLU A 110 8.73 17.73 0.94
N PRO A 111 7.77 17.03 0.32
CA PRO A 111 6.72 17.68 -0.45
C PRO A 111 5.72 18.37 0.49
N LYS A 112 5.46 19.67 0.28
CA LYS A 112 4.54 20.45 1.13
C LYS A 112 3.14 20.54 0.55
N VAL A 113 3.05 20.52 -0.78
CA VAL A 113 1.79 20.70 -1.52
C VAL A 113 1.63 19.57 -2.53
N ILE A 114 0.39 19.25 -2.89
CA ILE A 114 0.09 18.23 -3.90
C ILE A 114 0.79 18.48 -5.25
N HIS A 115 1.04 19.73 -5.62
CA HIS A 115 1.76 20.07 -6.85
C HIS A 115 3.24 19.62 -6.81
N ASP A 116 3.81 19.44 -5.61
CA ASP A 116 5.16 18.93 -5.43
C ASP A 116 5.26 17.43 -5.77
N ILE A 117 4.15 16.69 -5.92
CA ILE A 117 4.18 15.27 -6.32
C ILE A 117 4.93 15.09 -7.64
N SER A 118 4.84 16.07 -8.54
CA SER A 118 5.56 16.07 -9.82
C SER A 118 7.09 16.03 -9.67
N LYS A 119 7.64 16.48 -8.54
CA LYS A 119 9.07 16.42 -8.21
C LYS A 119 9.49 15.02 -7.73
N GLY A 120 8.53 14.18 -7.35
CA GLY A 120 8.77 12.83 -6.87
C GLY A 120 9.09 11.86 -8.01
N THR A 121 10.00 10.93 -7.75
CA THR A 121 10.23 9.79 -8.63
C THR A 121 9.17 8.73 -8.35
N LEU A 122 8.38 8.37 -9.35
CA LEU A 122 7.48 7.22 -9.27
C LEU A 122 8.32 5.94 -9.18
N ILE A 123 8.22 5.22 -8.07
CA ILE A 123 9.00 4.00 -7.82
C ILE A 123 8.20 2.72 -8.07
N ALA A 124 6.87 2.76 -7.92
CA ALA A 124 6.04 1.60 -8.19
C ALA A 124 4.59 1.97 -8.51
N LYS A 125 3.96 1.15 -9.37
CA LYS A 125 2.51 1.08 -9.56
C LYS A 125 2.05 -0.33 -9.24
N MET A 126 1.07 -0.47 -8.35
CA MET A 126 0.60 -1.77 -7.90
C MET A 126 -0.90 -1.78 -7.65
N THR A 127 -1.46 -2.96 -7.37
CA THR A 127 -2.88 -3.12 -7.04
C THR A 127 -3.08 -3.17 -5.53
N GLY A 128 -4.26 -2.75 -5.05
CA GLY A 128 -4.59 -2.56 -3.63
C GLY A 128 -4.46 -3.77 -2.69
N GLU A 129 -4.08 -4.94 -3.20
CA GLU A 129 -3.82 -6.14 -2.38
C GLU A 129 -2.43 -6.17 -1.75
N ILE A 130 -1.49 -5.42 -2.31
CA ILE A 130 -0.13 -5.34 -1.81
C ILE A 130 -0.08 -4.26 -0.73
N ASN A 131 0.50 -4.60 0.41
CA ASN A 131 0.57 -3.74 1.59
C ASN A 131 2.01 -3.51 2.07
N ILE A 132 3.00 -4.03 1.34
CA ILE A 132 4.42 -3.93 1.63
C ILE A 132 5.19 -3.74 0.32
N TYR A 133 6.14 -2.80 0.31
CA TYR A 133 7.07 -2.57 -0.80
C TYR A 133 8.50 -2.42 -0.28
N GLU A 134 9.49 -2.82 -1.08
CA GLU A 134 10.90 -2.64 -0.75
C GLU A 134 11.56 -1.78 -1.83
N ASP A 135 12.05 -0.61 -1.42
CA ASP A 135 12.79 0.32 -2.27
C ASP A 135 14.30 0.19 -2.04
N VAL A 136 15.08 0.36 -3.11
CA VAL A 136 16.55 0.44 -3.07
C VAL A 136 16.93 1.80 -3.65
N PRO A 137 17.11 2.84 -2.81
CA PRO A 137 17.49 4.15 -3.29
C PRO A 137 18.81 4.16 -4.06
N PRO A 138 18.94 4.98 -5.11
CA PRO A 138 20.11 4.99 -5.99
C PRO A 138 21.34 5.62 -5.35
N SER A 139 21.17 6.54 -4.39
CA SER A 139 22.24 7.23 -3.71
C SER A 139 22.03 7.21 -2.20
N ARG A 140 23.10 7.44 -1.43
CA ARG A 140 22.98 7.65 0.02
C ARG A 140 22.25 8.98 0.25
N GLY A 141 21.36 9.02 1.23
CA GLY A 141 20.64 10.25 1.54
C GLY A 141 19.38 10.03 2.35
N THR A 142 18.70 11.14 2.61
CA THR A 142 17.38 11.17 3.23
C THR A 142 16.32 11.15 2.14
N TYR A 143 15.33 10.28 2.30
CA TYR A 143 14.22 10.16 1.38
C TYR A 143 12.88 10.29 2.10
N TYR A 144 11.91 10.85 1.39
CA TYR A 144 10.51 10.88 1.76
C TYR A 144 9.74 10.01 0.78
N TYR A 145 8.71 9.33 1.26
CA TYR A 145 7.89 8.44 0.47
C TYR A 145 6.45 8.91 0.54
N ALA A 146 5.78 8.93 -0.60
CA ALA A 146 4.34 9.20 -0.64
C ALA A 146 3.57 8.07 -1.32
N ILE A 147 2.34 7.85 -0.87
CA ILE A 147 1.44 6.83 -1.40
C ILE A 147 0.11 7.47 -1.84
N PHE A 148 -0.34 7.10 -3.03
CA PHE A 148 -1.58 7.60 -3.62
C PHE A 148 -2.42 6.48 -4.23
N LEU A 149 -3.74 6.71 -4.26
CA LEU A 149 -4.64 5.92 -5.10
C LEU A 149 -4.85 6.64 -6.43
N GLU A 150 -4.77 5.87 -7.49
CA GLU A 150 -5.18 6.25 -8.82
C GLU A 150 -6.63 5.80 -9.03
N THR A 151 -7.51 6.75 -9.31
CA THR A 151 -8.87 6.51 -9.77
C THR A 151 -8.94 6.62 -11.29
N GLY A 152 -10.07 6.27 -11.90
CA GLY A 152 -10.26 6.37 -13.35
C GLY A 152 -10.08 7.80 -13.91
N ARG A 153 -10.10 8.82 -13.04
CA ARG A 153 -9.87 10.23 -13.39
C ARG A 153 -8.43 10.71 -13.14
N GLY A 154 -7.55 9.84 -12.66
CA GLY A 154 -6.16 10.17 -12.33
C GLY A 154 -5.87 10.05 -10.83
N LEU A 155 -4.87 10.79 -10.35
CA LEU A 155 -4.57 10.88 -8.92
C LEU A 155 -5.61 11.78 -8.25
N GLU A 156 -6.30 11.26 -7.23
CA GLU A 156 -7.31 12.00 -6.46
C GLU A 156 -6.67 13.22 -5.76
N PRO A 157 -7.03 14.47 -6.11
CA PRO A 157 -6.41 15.65 -5.49
C PRO A 157 -6.70 15.78 -3.99
N GLY A 158 -7.85 15.27 -3.54
CA GLY A 158 -8.21 15.22 -2.12
C GLY A 158 -7.45 14.17 -1.32
N ALA A 159 -6.65 13.31 -1.97
CA ALA A 159 -5.92 12.25 -1.29
C ALA A 159 -4.60 12.70 -0.68
N PHE A 160 -4.10 13.91 -0.96
CA PHE A 160 -2.84 14.37 -0.36
C PHE A 160 -3.08 14.88 1.06
N ASN A 161 -2.77 14.03 2.03
CA ASN A 161 -2.65 14.43 3.43
C ASN A 161 -1.26 14.04 3.94
N ALA A 162 -0.42 15.03 4.24
CA ALA A 162 0.96 14.78 4.70
C ALA A 162 1.02 13.88 5.95
N SER A 163 0.02 13.92 6.83
CA SER A 163 -0.01 13.07 8.02
C SER A 163 -0.32 11.59 7.74
N ARG A 164 -0.81 11.25 6.54
CA ARG A 164 -1.28 9.90 6.21
C ARG A 164 -0.60 9.30 4.99
N ASN A 165 -0.34 10.13 3.99
CA ASN A 165 0.13 9.72 2.69
C ASN A 165 1.62 9.96 2.51
N LEU A 166 2.28 10.64 3.46
CA LEU A 166 3.70 10.94 3.42
C LEU A 166 4.38 10.29 4.63
N VAL A 167 5.54 9.69 4.40
CA VAL A 167 6.39 9.17 5.45
C VAL A 167 7.84 9.52 5.18
N GLY A 168 8.55 9.93 6.23
CA GLY A 168 9.94 10.34 6.19
C GLY A 168 10.25 11.23 7.40
N PRO A 169 11.52 11.60 7.60
CA PRO A 169 12.69 11.23 6.80
C PRO A 169 13.12 9.77 6.99
N ALA A 170 13.40 9.05 5.91
CA ALA A 170 14.02 7.73 5.93
C ALA A 170 15.47 7.83 5.43
N PHE A 171 16.43 7.54 6.31
CA PHE A 171 17.85 7.60 5.96
C PHE A 171 18.31 6.29 5.31
N TYR A 172 18.91 6.40 4.13
CA TYR A 172 19.47 5.28 3.40
C TYR A 172 21.00 5.43 3.26
N GLN A 173 21.71 4.36 3.61
CA GLN A 173 23.15 4.26 3.49
C GLN A 173 23.48 3.18 2.47
N THR A 174 24.16 3.54 1.38
CA THR A 174 24.61 2.56 0.39
C THR A 174 25.60 1.59 1.03
N ALA A 175 25.42 0.30 0.77
CA ALA A 175 26.34 -0.75 1.20
C ALA A 175 27.69 -0.62 0.46
N GLY A 176 28.63 0.11 1.04
CA GLY A 176 29.96 0.29 0.48
C GLY A 176 30.74 1.40 1.17
N ALA A 177 30.97 1.27 2.48
CA ALA A 177 32.11 1.88 3.20
C ALA A 177 32.07 1.39 4.65
N ASP A 178 33.22 0.97 5.15
CA ASP A 178 33.43 0.42 6.48
C ASP A 178 32.87 1.31 7.59
N PHE A 179 32.18 0.67 8.53
CA PHE A 179 31.70 1.30 9.75
C PHE A 179 32.90 1.57 10.67
N THR A 180 33.38 2.81 10.70
CA THR A 180 33.99 3.35 11.93
C THR A 180 32.89 4.12 12.65
N PRO A 181 32.43 3.67 13.83
CA PRO A 181 31.45 4.42 14.60
C PRO A 181 32.04 5.78 14.95
N PRO A 182 31.33 6.91 14.74
CA PRO A 182 31.77 8.16 15.30
C PRO A 182 31.77 8.02 16.83
N ALA A 183 32.91 8.33 17.44
CA ALA A 183 33.10 8.34 18.87
C ALA A 183 32.00 9.16 19.54
N ALA A 184 31.37 8.56 20.54
CA ALA A 184 30.34 9.16 21.36
C ALA A 184 30.82 10.50 21.92
N SER A 185 30.30 11.61 21.38
CA SER A 185 30.17 12.84 22.14
C SER A 185 28.92 12.70 22.99
N SER A 186 29.13 12.51 24.28
CA SER A 186 28.08 12.55 25.29
C SER A 186 27.44 13.95 25.30
N GLN A 187 26.40 14.14 24.50
CA GLN A 187 25.42 15.17 24.75
C GLN A 187 24.19 14.52 25.39
N LYS A 188 24.06 14.84 26.67
CA LYS A 188 22.98 14.52 27.58
C LYS A 188 21.69 15.14 27.03
N VAL A 189 20.94 14.39 26.22
CA VAL A 189 19.60 14.80 25.79
C VAL A 189 18.60 14.22 26.78
N THR A 190 17.94 15.14 27.48
CA THR A 190 16.90 14.93 28.47
C THR A 190 15.78 14.06 27.90
N GLU A 191 15.46 13.02 28.65
CA GLU A 191 14.41 12.04 28.41
C GLU A 191 13.03 12.73 28.45
N ALA A 192 12.61 13.29 27.31
CA ALA A 192 11.23 13.70 27.11
C ALA A 192 10.43 12.45 26.72
N GLN A 193 9.56 12.04 27.65
CA GLN A 193 8.62 10.93 27.53
C GLN A 193 7.84 10.99 26.21
N TYR A 194 8.18 10.11 25.26
CA TYR A 194 7.25 9.73 24.21
C TYR A 194 6.31 8.67 24.80
N GLN A 195 5.14 9.11 25.24
CA GLN A 195 4.05 8.19 25.55
C GLN A 195 3.65 7.46 24.26
N ARG A 196 4.05 6.19 24.18
CA ARG A 196 3.43 5.16 23.35
C ARG A 196 1.91 5.27 23.52
N PRO A 197 1.12 5.59 22.47
CA PRO A 197 -0.32 5.59 22.60
C PRO A 197 -0.78 4.19 22.99
N GLU A 198 -1.37 4.07 24.18
CA GLU A 198 -2.02 2.82 24.58
C GLU A 198 -3.23 2.59 23.67
N PHE A 199 -3.27 1.38 23.13
CA PHE A 199 -4.22 0.92 22.14
C PHE A 199 -5.54 0.59 22.83
N THR A 200 -6.52 1.50 22.84
CA THR A 200 -7.90 1.15 23.13
C THR A 200 -8.59 0.72 21.85
N SER A 201 -8.46 -0.57 21.50
CA SER A 201 -9.31 -1.19 20.49
C SER A 201 -10.70 -1.38 21.03
N ASN A 202 -11.54 -0.36 20.89
CA ASN A 202 -12.98 -0.52 20.83
C ASN A 202 -13.41 -0.17 19.41
N GLU A 203 -13.72 -1.20 18.63
CA GLU A 203 -14.76 -1.25 17.59
C GLU A 203 -14.56 -2.56 16.81
N VAL A 204 -15.35 -3.60 17.13
CA VAL A 204 -16.69 -3.91 16.58
C VAL A 204 -16.47 -4.65 15.23
N ASP A 205 -16.55 -5.98 15.17
CA ASP A 205 -17.76 -6.81 15.35
C ASP A 205 -19.00 -6.11 14.77
N ALA A 206 -18.91 -5.63 13.53
CA ALA A 206 -20.05 -5.25 12.71
C ALA A 206 -20.16 -6.25 11.54
N GLU A 207 -21.02 -7.22 11.81
CA GLU A 207 -21.91 -7.97 10.92
C GLU A 207 -21.78 -7.70 9.41
N ASP A 208 -21.31 -8.72 8.70
CA ASP A 208 -21.74 -9.07 7.34
C ASP A 208 -21.39 -10.55 7.15
N ASP A 209 -22.22 -11.42 7.72
CA ASP A 209 -22.30 -12.84 7.36
C ASP A 209 -23.76 -13.29 7.57
N GLU A 210 -24.62 -12.96 6.62
CA GLU A 210 -25.96 -13.52 6.55
C GLU A 210 -25.91 -14.84 5.77
N SER A 211 -26.27 -15.92 6.48
CA SER A 211 -26.60 -17.27 5.99
C SER A 211 -25.47 -18.19 5.50
N ASP A 212 -24.79 -18.85 6.44
CA ASP A 212 -24.91 -20.32 6.49
C ASP A 212 -24.56 -20.89 7.88
N SER A 213 -25.57 -21.49 8.52
CA SER A 213 -25.53 -22.35 9.71
C SER A 213 -24.98 -21.79 11.04
N ALA A 214 -25.92 -21.54 11.95
CA ALA A 214 -25.71 -21.34 13.38
C ALA A 214 -25.26 -22.64 14.06
N ASP A 215 -24.00 -22.67 14.51
CA ASP A 215 -23.61 -22.98 15.90
C ASP A 215 -22.08 -22.93 16.04
N GLU A 216 -21.58 -22.46 17.19
CA GLU A 216 -20.16 -22.46 17.65
C GLU A 216 -19.15 -21.35 17.18
N ARG A 217 -18.90 -20.31 18.01
CA ARG A 217 -17.67 -20.08 18.85
C ARG A 217 -17.14 -18.63 18.97
N PRO A 218 -16.95 -18.10 20.21
CA PRO A 218 -16.10 -16.93 20.52
C PRO A 218 -14.58 -17.16 20.41
N ALA A 219 -14.12 -18.37 20.04
CA ALA A 219 -12.70 -18.72 19.92
C ALA A 219 -11.98 -18.15 18.67
N ARG A 220 -12.73 -17.65 17.67
CA ARG A 220 -12.19 -17.20 16.37
C ARG A 220 -11.39 -15.89 16.50
N ALA A 221 -11.88 -14.92 17.27
CA ALA A 221 -11.25 -13.60 17.42
C ALA A 221 -9.89 -13.66 18.16
N SER A 222 -9.77 -14.51 19.19
CA SER A 222 -8.54 -14.67 19.97
C SER A 222 -7.39 -15.23 19.11
N SER A 223 -7.71 -16.15 18.20
CA SER A 223 -6.73 -16.78 17.30
C SER A 223 -6.15 -15.82 16.25
N GLU A 224 -6.98 -14.94 15.69
CA GLU A 224 -6.54 -13.92 14.72
C GLU A 224 -5.71 -12.80 15.39
N ARG A 225 -6.10 -12.40 16.59
CA ARG A 225 -5.33 -11.43 17.39
C ARG A 225 -3.95 -11.99 17.77
N GLY A 226 -3.90 -13.29 18.11
CA GLY A 226 -2.66 -14.00 18.43
C GLY A 226 -1.65 -14.04 17.26
N ILE A 227 -2.09 -14.42 16.06
CA ILE A 227 -1.18 -14.51 14.90
C ILE A 227 -0.61 -13.15 14.48
N ASN A 228 -1.43 -12.09 14.53
CA ASN A 228 -0.98 -10.74 14.16
C ASN A 228 0.11 -10.23 15.12
N SER A 229 -0.04 -10.48 16.42
CA SER A 229 0.98 -10.16 17.42
C SER A 229 2.30 -10.88 17.14
N VAL A 230 2.25 -12.17 16.81
CA VAL A 230 3.45 -12.95 16.45
C VAL A 230 4.13 -12.37 15.21
N ILE A 231 3.38 -12.08 14.15
CA ILE A 231 3.95 -11.51 12.91
C ILE A 231 4.65 -10.17 13.19
N ARG A 232 4.02 -9.28 13.96
CA ARG A 232 4.61 -7.97 14.31
C ARG A 232 5.89 -8.14 15.13
N THR A 233 5.87 -9.02 16.14
CA THR A 233 7.01 -9.21 17.05
C THR A 233 8.18 -9.97 16.43
N THR A 234 7.95 -10.81 15.41
CA THR A 234 9.04 -11.57 14.76
C THR A 234 9.37 -11.08 13.36
N PHE A 235 8.39 -11.12 12.44
CA PHE A 235 8.67 -10.90 11.01
C PHE A 235 9.02 -9.44 10.73
N LEU A 236 8.26 -8.50 11.31
CA LEU A 236 8.54 -7.07 11.15
C LEU A 236 9.81 -6.65 11.91
N ALA A 237 10.09 -7.29 13.05
CA ALA A 237 11.33 -7.10 13.80
C ALA A 237 12.57 -7.68 13.08
N GLY A 238 12.40 -8.45 12.01
CA GLY A 238 13.50 -9.07 11.25
C GLY A 238 13.99 -10.41 11.80
N ASP A 239 13.42 -10.94 12.89
CA ASP A 239 13.70 -12.29 13.37
C ASP A 239 12.92 -13.34 12.56
N PHE A 240 13.43 -13.61 11.36
CA PHE A 240 12.83 -14.59 10.45
C PHE A 240 12.94 -16.03 10.97
N SER A 241 14.00 -16.34 11.73
CA SER A 241 14.20 -17.67 12.31
C SER A 241 13.17 -17.98 13.42
N GLY A 242 12.88 -16.98 14.26
CA GLY A 242 11.86 -17.04 15.29
C GLY A 242 10.47 -17.02 14.70
N ALA A 243 10.24 -16.26 13.62
CA ALA A 243 8.96 -16.23 12.91
C ALA A 243 8.52 -17.62 12.46
N VAL A 244 9.41 -18.39 11.82
CA VAL A 244 9.11 -19.77 11.38
C VAL A 244 8.72 -20.68 12.55
N ARG A 245 9.39 -20.54 13.70
CA ARG A 245 9.11 -21.32 14.90
C ARG A 245 7.77 -20.93 15.54
N LYS A 246 7.53 -19.63 15.72
CA LYS A 246 6.33 -19.11 16.41
C LYS A 246 5.07 -19.21 15.54
N LEU A 247 5.19 -19.23 14.21
CA LEU A 247 4.05 -19.39 13.30
C LEU A 247 3.59 -20.85 13.15
N LYS A 248 4.45 -21.82 13.48
CA LYS A 248 4.18 -23.26 13.32
C LYS A 248 2.90 -23.76 14.05
N PRO A 249 2.61 -23.34 15.29
CA PRO A 249 1.37 -23.74 15.97
C PRO A 249 0.10 -23.32 15.22
N PHE A 250 0.16 -22.20 14.49
CA PHE A 250 -0.99 -21.66 13.77
C PHE A 250 -1.36 -22.47 12.52
N TYR A 251 -0.54 -23.42 12.08
CA TYR A 251 -0.90 -24.32 10.97
C TYR A 251 -2.03 -25.27 11.34
N ARG A 252 -2.23 -25.54 12.63
CA ARG A 252 -3.32 -26.39 13.14
C ARG A 252 -4.52 -25.58 13.64
N ASN A 253 -4.53 -24.27 13.42
CA ASN A 253 -5.63 -23.43 13.85
C ASN A 253 -6.93 -23.82 13.13
N SER A 254 -8.07 -23.71 13.81
CA SER A 254 -9.39 -24.01 13.24
C SER A 254 -9.70 -23.11 12.05
N SER A 255 -9.35 -21.82 12.13
CA SER A 255 -9.61 -20.84 11.06
C SER A 255 -8.70 -21.07 9.83
N PRO A 256 -9.26 -21.35 8.64
CA PRO A 256 -8.46 -21.51 7.41
C PRO A 256 -7.70 -20.25 7.02
N LYS A 257 -8.25 -19.07 7.33
CA LYS A 257 -7.64 -17.76 7.05
C LYS A 257 -6.38 -17.54 7.91
N VAL A 258 -6.44 -17.90 9.18
CA VAL A 258 -5.28 -17.88 10.09
C VAL A 258 -4.20 -18.84 9.62
N ARG A 259 -4.58 -20.06 9.21
CA ARG A 259 -3.63 -21.03 8.64
C ARG A 259 -2.95 -20.49 7.39
N ALA A 260 -3.72 -19.95 6.45
CA ALA A 260 -3.20 -19.37 5.22
C ALA A 260 -2.21 -18.24 5.51
N LYS A 261 -2.53 -17.36 6.45
CA LYS A 261 -1.66 -16.26 6.87
C LYS A 261 -0.37 -16.79 7.49
N ALA A 262 -0.45 -17.76 8.40
CA ALA A 262 0.73 -18.37 9.02
C ALA A 262 1.66 -19.00 7.97
N ILE A 263 1.09 -19.74 7.03
CA ILE A 263 1.83 -20.42 5.94
C ILE A 263 2.49 -19.38 5.03
N PHE A 264 1.77 -18.34 4.61
CA PHE A 264 2.30 -17.28 3.76
C PHE A 264 3.49 -16.54 4.40
N TYR A 265 3.34 -16.09 5.65
CA TYR A 265 4.41 -15.40 6.36
C TYR A 265 5.59 -16.32 6.71
N THR A 266 5.36 -17.63 6.82
CA THR A 266 6.46 -18.60 6.92
C THR A 266 7.25 -18.68 5.61
N GLY A 267 6.56 -18.74 4.47
CA GLY A 267 7.20 -18.70 3.14
C GLY A 267 8.07 -17.45 2.99
N MET A 268 7.52 -16.29 3.34
CA MET A 268 8.25 -15.02 3.36
C MET A 268 9.49 -15.05 4.26
N ALA A 269 9.36 -15.56 5.48
CA ALA A 269 10.49 -15.66 6.41
C ALA A 269 11.60 -16.58 5.85
N ARG A 270 11.23 -17.70 5.23
CA ARG A 270 12.20 -18.62 4.60
C ARG A 270 12.87 -18.04 3.36
N TYR A 271 12.13 -17.32 2.54
CA TYR A 271 12.68 -16.58 1.40
C TYR A 271 13.74 -15.59 1.88
N ARG A 272 13.47 -14.85 2.96
CA ARG A 272 14.43 -13.90 3.56
C ARG A 272 15.65 -14.58 4.19
N LEU A 273 15.53 -15.84 4.61
CA LEU A 273 16.65 -16.67 5.08
C LEU A 273 17.45 -17.32 3.92
N GLY A 274 17.12 -17.02 2.65
CA GLY A 274 17.75 -17.64 1.47
C GLY A 274 17.35 -19.10 1.24
N GLN A 275 16.35 -19.61 1.96
CA GLN A 275 15.87 -20.99 1.83
C GLN A 275 14.79 -21.08 0.75
N TYR A 276 15.15 -20.76 -0.49
CA TYR A 276 14.23 -20.61 -1.62
C TYR A 276 13.45 -21.90 -1.93
N ASP A 277 14.11 -23.06 -1.95
CA ASP A 277 13.47 -24.37 -2.17
C ASP A 277 12.33 -24.64 -1.20
N ARG A 278 12.54 -24.26 0.06
CA ARG A 278 11.55 -24.45 1.12
C ARG A 278 10.47 -23.40 1.02
N ALA A 279 10.83 -22.13 0.76
CA ALA A 279 9.89 -21.02 0.65
C ALA A 279 8.83 -21.28 -0.43
N LEU A 280 9.26 -21.79 -1.58
CA LEU A 280 8.39 -22.12 -2.71
C LEU A 280 7.23 -23.06 -2.31
N LYS A 281 7.53 -24.10 -1.52
CA LYS A 281 6.50 -25.03 -1.00
C LYS A 281 5.41 -24.35 -0.17
N TYR A 282 5.76 -23.30 0.56
CA TYR A 282 4.78 -22.55 1.38
C TYR A 282 3.94 -21.59 0.52
N PHE A 283 4.52 -21.00 -0.53
CA PHE A 283 3.78 -20.14 -1.45
C PHE A 283 2.84 -20.94 -2.35
N GLU A 284 3.24 -22.13 -2.79
CA GLU A 284 2.42 -23.03 -3.62
C GLU A 284 1.30 -23.74 -2.84
N HIS A 285 1.34 -23.69 -1.51
CA HIS A 285 0.35 -24.35 -0.66
C HIS A 285 -1.08 -23.91 -1.01
N ALA A 286 -2.02 -24.85 -1.06
CA ALA A 286 -3.39 -24.62 -1.52
C ALA A 286 -4.10 -23.46 -0.78
N LEU A 287 -3.95 -23.39 0.54
CA LEU A 287 -4.52 -22.29 1.34
C LEU A 287 -3.89 -20.93 1.00
N THR A 288 -2.58 -20.89 0.74
CA THR A 288 -1.89 -19.66 0.35
C THR A 288 -2.38 -19.19 -1.01
N ARG A 289 -2.49 -20.09 -1.98
CA ARG A 289 -3.05 -19.78 -3.31
C ARG A 289 -4.52 -19.37 -3.27
N LYS A 290 -5.32 -19.93 -2.35
CA LYS A 290 -6.74 -19.58 -2.19
C LYS A 290 -6.94 -18.19 -1.59
N TYR A 291 -6.24 -17.87 -0.49
CA TYR A 291 -6.48 -16.64 0.26
C TYR A 291 -5.54 -15.48 -0.11
N TYR A 292 -4.39 -15.78 -0.73
CA TYR A 292 -3.34 -14.83 -1.09
C TYR A 292 -2.88 -15.01 -2.55
N ARG A 293 -3.79 -15.31 -3.48
CA ARG A 293 -3.48 -15.73 -4.86
C ARG A 293 -2.41 -14.88 -5.55
N ARG A 294 -2.65 -13.57 -5.71
CA ARG A 294 -1.73 -12.67 -6.44
C ARG A 294 -0.38 -12.51 -5.72
N ASN A 295 -0.43 -12.37 -4.40
CA ASN A 295 0.79 -12.30 -3.59
C ASN A 295 1.60 -13.60 -3.69
N ALA A 296 0.94 -14.77 -3.65
CA ALA A 296 1.58 -16.06 -3.80
C ALA A 296 2.24 -16.19 -5.18
N GLU A 297 1.54 -15.85 -6.26
CA GLU A 297 2.08 -15.87 -7.64
C GLU A 297 3.32 -14.97 -7.77
N PHE A 298 3.25 -13.74 -7.27
CA PHE A 298 4.40 -12.82 -7.26
C PHE A 298 5.62 -13.43 -6.55
N TRP A 299 5.42 -13.95 -5.34
CA TRP A 299 6.51 -14.52 -4.55
C TRP A 299 7.01 -15.85 -5.10
N ILE A 300 6.18 -16.65 -5.76
CA ILE A 300 6.61 -17.87 -6.48
C ILE A 300 7.58 -17.47 -7.58
N ASN A 301 7.18 -16.56 -8.48
CA ASN A 301 8.02 -16.13 -9.60
C ASN A 301 9.35 -15.56 -9.10
N ARG A 302 9.29 -14.66 -8.11
CA ARG A 302 10.48 -14.07 -7.52
C ARG A 302 11.37 -15.10 -6.83
N THR A 303 10.81 -16.11 -6.17
CA THR A 303 11.59 -17.18 -5.55
C THR A 303 12.27 -18.06 -6.60
N GLN A 304 11.59 -18.35 -7.72
CA GLN A 304 12.15 -19.12 -8.83
C GLN A 304 13.29 -18.38 -9.54
N GLU A 305 13.18 -17.05 -9.70
CA GLU A 305 14.26 -16.22 -10.24
C GLU A 305 15.53 -16.29 -9.39
N ASN A 306 15.40 -16.26 -8.05
CA ASN A 306 16.56 -16.35 -7.15
C ASN A 306 17.13 -17.77 -7.04
N LEU A 307 16.44 -18.78 -7.58
CA LEU A 307 16.93 -20.16 -7.60
C LEU A 307 17.83 -20.46 -8.81
N ARG A 308 17.72 -19.63 -9.86
CA ARG A 308 18.48 -19.74 -11.11
C ARG A 308 19.83 -19.05 -10.98
#